data_AF-A0A350BNX0-F1
#
_entry.id   AF-A0A350BNX0-F1
#
_cell.length_a   1.000
_cell.length_b   1.000
_cell.length_c   1.000
_cell.angle_alpha   90.00
_cell.angle_beta   90.00
_cell.angle_gamma   90.00
#
_symmetry.space_group_name_H-M   'P 1'
#
loop_
_entity.id
_entity.type
_entity.pdbx_description
1 polymer ?
#
loop_
_entity_poly.entity_id
_entity_poly.type
_entity_poly.pdbx_seq_one_letter_code
_entity_poly.pdbx_strand_id
1 'polypeptide(L)' 'EVKNGKDDYGFNAQTEKYENLIKAGVIDPTKVTRIAIENAASVAALLLTTEATIVEKPKEERAPAMPPGGMGGDMY' A
#
# COMPACT_ATOMS: atom_id res chain seq x y z
N GLU A 1 -21.98 -10.03 -17.78
CA GLU A 1 -21.25 -11.21 -18.29
C GLU A 1 -20.84 -12.14 -17.15
N VAL A 2 -19.72 -11.89 -16.45
CA VAL A 2 -19.16 -12.82 -15.43
C VAL A 2 -20.12 -13.15 -14.28
N LYS A 3 -20.85 -12.16 -13.73
CA LYS A 3 -21.80 -12.37 -12.62
C LYS A 3 -22.92 -13.38 -12.94
N ASN A 4 -23.25 -13.56 -14.22
CA ASN A 4 -24.25 -14.51 -14.68
C ASN A 4 -23.64 -15.88 -15.07
N GLY A 5 -22.31 -15.97 -15.13
CA GLY A 5 -21.58 -17.21 -15.34
C GLY A 5 -21.52 -18.06 -14.06
N LYS A 6 -21.01 -19.27 -14.20
CA LYS A 6 -20.81 -20.22 -13.09
C LYS A 6 -19.35 -20.64 -13.01
N ASP A 7 -18.90 -20.94 -11.81
CA ASP A 7 -17.61 -21.55 -11.50
C ASP A 7 -16.44 -20.80 -12.18
N ASP A 8 -15.77 -21.44 -13.14
CA ASP A 8 -14.55 -20.94 -13.77
C ASP A 8 -14.79 -19.99 -14.96
N TYR A 9 -16.03 -19.58 -15.22
CA TYR A 9 -16.33 -18.61 -16.26
C TYR A 9 -15.89 -17.20 -15.85
N GLY A 10 -15.03 -16.57 -16.65
CA GLY A 10 -14.50 -15.26 -16.34
C GLY A 10 -14.01 -14.51 -17.57
N PHE A 11 -13.47 -13.32 -17.33
CA PHE A 11 -12.87 -12.49 -18.37
C PHE A 11 -11.37 -12.78 -18.47
N ASN A 12 -10.91 -13.25 -19.62
CA ASN A 12 -9.49 -13.41 -19.89
C ASN A 12 -8.91 -12.07 -20.38
N ALA A 13 -8.13 -11.41 -19.53
CA ALA A 13 -7.54 -10.11 -19.83
C ALA A 13 -6.47 -10.15 -20.95
N GLN A 14 -5.90 -11.31 -21.27
CA GLN A 14 -4.92 -11.46 -22.34
C GLN A 14 -5.58 -11.49 -23.73
N THR A 15 -6.76 -12.10 -23.84
CA THR A 15 -7.48 -12.28 -25.12
C THR A 15 -8.70 -11.36 -25.26
N GLU A 16 -9.06 -10.66 -24.18
CA GLU A 16 -10.24 -9.81 -24.04
C GLU A 16 -11.57 -10.54 -24.29
N LYS A 17 -11.61 -11.84 -23.99
CA LYS A 17 -12.80 -12.69 -24.19
C LYS A 17 -13.34 -13.20 -22.86
N TYR A 18 -14.65 -13.41 -22.82
CA TYR A 18 -15.28 -14.17 -21.73
C TYR A 18 -15.28 -15.65 -22.08
N GLU A 19 -14.63 -16.45 -21.25
CA GLU A 19 -14.43 -17.88 -21.49
C GLU A 19 -14.20 -18.64 -20.17
N ASN A 20 -14.03 -19.95 -20.26
CA ASN A 20 -13.63 -20.75 -19.10
C ASN A 20 -12.13 -20.56 -18.84
N LEU A 21 -11.80 -19.96 -17.70
CA LEU A 21 -10.42 -19.54 -17.39
C LEU A 21 -9.48 -20.72 -17.14
N ILE A 22 -9.97 -21.81 -16.55
CA ILE A 22 -9.17 -23.04 -16.37
C ILE A 22 -8.76 -23.63 -17.73
N LYS A 23 -9.70 -23.75 -18.66
CA LYS A 23 -9.41 -24.25 -20.03
C LYS A 23 -8.48 -23.31 -20.81
N ALA A 24 -8.57 -22.00 -20.55
CA ALA A 24 -7.67 -21.00 -21.12
C ALA A 24 -6.28 -21.00 -20.47
N GLY A 25 -6.07 -21.75 -19.38
CA GLY A 25 -4.79 -21.84 -18.66
C GLY A 25 -4.55 -20.70 -17.66
N VAL A 26 -5.56 -19.85 -17.41
CA VAL A 26 -5.49 -18.79 -16.40
C VAL A 26 -5.88 -19.39 -15.05
N ILE A 27 -4.90 -19.88 -14.29
CA ILE A 27 -5.09 -20.66 -13.07
C ILE A 27 -4.22 -20.10 -11.95
N ASP A 28 -4.82 -19.88 -10.78
CA ASP A 28 -4.12 -19.52 -9.54
C ASP A 28 -4.12 -20.70 -8.55
N PRO A 29 -2.99 -21.00 -7.87
CA PRO A 29 -2.98 -22.01 -6.82
C PRO A 29 -3.89 -21.61 -5.65
N THR A 30 -4.63 -22.57 -5.08
CA THR A 30 -5.57 -22.34 -3.97
C THR A 30 -4.95 -21.59 -2.78
N LYS A 31 -3.69 -21.91 -2.45
CA LYS A 31 -2.96 -21.25 -1.36
C LYS A 31 -2.74 -19.76 -1.61
N VAL A 32 -2.53 -19.35 -2.87
CA VAL A 32 -2.29 -17.94 -3.24
C VAL A 32 -3.53 -17.11 -2.97
N THR A 33 -4.68 -17.50 -3.54
CA THR A 33 -5.94 -16.77 -3.37
C THR A 33 -6.39 -16.74 -1.91
N ARG A 34 -6.27 -17.87 -1.20
CA ARG A 34 -6.63 -17.97 0.22
C ARG A 34 -5.81 -17.01 1.08
N ILE A 35 -4.49 -17.07 0.98
CA ILE A 35 -3.59 -16.26 1.81
C ILE A 35 -3.74 -14.77 1.47
N ALA A 36 -3.96 -14.43 0.19
CA ALA A 36 -4.20 -13.05 -0.21
C ALA A 36 -5.41 -12.44 0.51
N ILE A 37 -6.53 -13.16 0.55
CA ILE A 37 -7.75 -12.69 1.22
C ILE A 37 -7.58 -12.69 2.74
N GLU A 38 -7.00 -13.75 3.33
CA GLU A 38 -6.78 -13.83 4.77
C GLU A 38 -5.89 -12.67 5.28
N ASN A 39 -4.79 -12.37 4.58
CA ASN A 39 -3.91 -11.26 4.95
C ASN A 39 -4.59 -9.90 4.76
N ALA A 40 -5.33 -9.71 3.67
CA ALA A 40 -6.08 -8.47 3.44
C ALA A 40 -7.13 -8.24 4.53
N ALA A 41 -7.90 -9.27 4.87
CA ALA A 41 -8.89 -9.23 5.95
C ALA A 41 -8.23 -8.94 7.31
N SER A 42 -7.06 -9.54 7.58
CA SER A 42 -6.31 -9.30 8.81
C SER A 42 -5.89 -7.83 8.96
N VAL A 43 -5.31 -7.22 7.92
CA VAL A 43 -4.92 -5.81 7.95
C VAL A 43 -6.14 -4.89 8.03
N ALA A 44 -7.19 -5.20 7.27
CA ALA A 44 -8.44 -4.44 7.33
C ALA A 44 -9.06 -4.47 8.74
N ALA A 45 -9.09 -5.63 9.39
CA ALA A 45 -9.59 -5.77 10.75
C ALA A 45 -8.75 -4.98 11.76
N LEU A 46 -7.43 -5.03 11.65
CA LEU A 46 -6.52 -4.22 12.47
C LEU A 46 -6.85 -2.73 12.32
N LEU A 47 -6.97 -2.23 11.10
CA LEU A 47 -7.25 -0.82 10.84
C LEU A 47 -8.64 -0.39 11.34
N LEU A 48 -9.67 -1.22 11.12
CA LEU A 48 -11.03 -0.92 11.55
C LEU A 48 -11.21 -0.90 13.07
N THR A 49 -10.36 -1.64 13.81
CA THR A 49 -10.42 -1.73 15.28
C THR A 49 -9.40 -0.83 15.97
N THR A 50 -8.56 -0.12 15.20
CA THR A 50 -7.58 0.83 15.73
C THR A 50 -8.22 2.22 15.82
N GLU A 51 -8.57 2.64 17.04
CA GLU A 51 -9.20 3.95 17.30
C GLU A 51 -8.25 5.14 17.14
N ALA A 52 -6.93 4.94 17.32
CA ALA A 52 -5.94 6.01 17.22
C ALA A 52 -4.58 5.49 16.76
N THR A 53 -3.87 6.31 15.98
CA THR A 53 -2.45 6.11 15.63
C THR A 53 -1.67 7.33 16.08
N ILE A 54 -0.62 7.11 16.89
CA ILE A 54 0.27 8.17 17.37
C ILE A 54 1.53 8.17 16.50
N VAL A 55 1.92 9.34 16.02
CA VAL A 55 3.13 9.53 15.20
C VAL A 55 4.04 10.58 15.83
N GLU A 56 5.35 10.41 15.68
CA GLU A 56 6.32 11.43 16.08
C GLU A 56 6.29 12.61 15.11
N LYS A 57 6.39 13.84 15.66
CA LYS A 57 6.52 15.03 14.81
C LYS A 57 7.86 15.00 14.07
N PRO A 58 7.91 15.40 12.79
CA PRO A 58 9.17 15.65 12.11
C PRO A 58 10.04 16.59 12.94
N LYS A 59 11.33 16.23 13.12
CA LYS A 59 12.28 17.10 13.80
C LYS A 59 12.65 18.25 12.87
N GLU A 60 12.49 19.49 13.34
CA GLU A 60 13.19 20.60 12.69
C GLU A 60 14.70 20.40 12.91
N GLU A 61 15.45 20.26 11.83
CA GLU A 61 16.90 20.36 11.91
C GLU A 61 17.24 21.77 12.40
N ARG A 62 17.82 21.88 13.59
CA ARG A 62 18.36 23.14 14.07
C ARG A 62 19.43 23.58 13.09
N ALA A 63 19.18 24.67 12.36
CA ALA A 63 20.22 25.34 11.61
C ALA A 63 21.42 25.56 12.56
N PRO A 64 22.66 25.24 12.12
CA PRO A 64 23.81 25.36 12.99
C PRO A 64 23.87 26.77 13.57
N ALA A 65 24.01 26.87 14.90
CA ALA A 65 24.10 28.14 15.58
C ALA A 65 25.27 28.93 14.97
N MET A 66 24.96 30.05 14.32
CA MET A 66 26.01 30.96 13.85
C MET A 66 26.82 31.42 15.06
N PRO A 67 28.15 31.31 15.03
CA PRO A 67 28.99 31.68 16.16
C PRO A 67 28.79 33.17 16.51
N PRO A 68 28.62 33.51 17.80
CA PRO A 68 28.56 34.90 18.25
C PRO A 68 29.98 35.47 18.19
N GLY A 69 30.31 36.17 17.12
CA GLY A 69 31.66 36.72 16.96
C GLY A 69 31.78 37.67 15.78
N GLY A 70 31.59 38.95 16.03
CA GLY A 70 31.83 40.00 15.03
C GLY A 70 31.52 41.42 15.50
N MET A 71 31.63 41.70 16.81
CA MET A 71 31.65 43.07 17.33
C MET A 71 33.09 43.36 17.79
N GLY A 72 33.87 44.02 16.95
CA GLY A 72 35.23 44.46 17.30
C GLY A 72 36.10 44.74 16.09
N GLY A 73 36.11 46.00 15.62
CA GLY A 73 37.04 46.47 14.61
C GLY A 73 36.66 47.83 14.01
N ASP A 74 36.89 48.90 14.78
CA ASP A 74 37.19 50.28 14.36
C ASP A 74 36.26 51.01 13.38
N MET A 75 35.42 51.89 13.94
CA MET A 75 35.29 53.28 13.47
C MET A 75 34.99 54.20 14.68
N TYR A 76 36.06 54.84 15.17
CA TYR A 76 36.18 55.87 16.23
C TYR A 76 36.31 55.39 17.69
#